data_AF-A0A316MJJ5-F1
#
_entry.id   AF-A0A316MJJ5-F1
#
_cell.length_a   1.000
_cell.length_b   1.000
_cell.length_c   1.000
_cell.angle_alpha   90.00
_cell.angle_beta   90.00
_cell.angle_gamma   90.00
#
_symmetry.space_group_name_H-M   'P 1'
#
loop_
_entity.id
_entity.type
_entity.pdbx_description
1 polymer ?
#
loop_
_entity_poly.entity_id
_entity_poly.type
_entity_poly.pdbx_seq_one_letter_code
_entity_poly.pdbx_strand_id
1 'polypeptide(L)'
;MSDFMRHNAAESTFPSSDSWVILSPIEQSIKRKIEAAGVPLKNWDIQINYGIKTGYNEAFIITTEKRDEILVACADEDERKRTDALIRPILRGRDIKRYGYEDSHLYLINTHNGIKGKLERIHIEDYPAVKAHLDQYWDKISTRADKGDTPFNLRNCAYLDDFSKPKIA
;
A
#
# COMPACT_ATOMS: atom_id res chain seq x y z
N MET A 1 36.39 22.56 -13.28
CA MET A 1 34.91 22.52 -13.43
C MET A 1 34.47 22.66 -14.89
N SER A 2 35.14 23.47 -15.73
CA SER A 2 34.79 23.61 -17.16
C SER A 2 35.06 22.36 -18.00
N ASP A 3 36.14 21.61 -17.72
CA ASP A 3 36.48 20.43 -18.53
C ASP A 3 35.52 19.25 -18.29
N PHE A 4 35.04 19.07 -17.06
CA PHE A 4 34.02 18.05 -16.75
C PHE A 4 32.71 18.33 -17.51
N MET A 5 32.26 19.59 -17.53
CA MET A 5 31.05 20.00 -18.24
C MET A 5 31.19 19.80 -19.76
N ARG A 6 32.36 20.07 -20.35
CA ARG A 6 32.61 19.86 -21.79
C ARG A 6 32.53 18.39 -22.21
N HIS A 7 33.04 17.48 -21.37
CA HIS A 7 33.05 16.05 -21.70
C HIS A 7 31.74 15.33 -21.38
N ASN A 8 30.90 15.89 -20.50
CA ASN A 8 29.65 15.25 -20.05
C ASN A 8 28.38 16.01 -20.50
N ALA A 9 28.52 17.08 -21.30
CA ALA A 9 27.38 17.76 -21.88
C ALA A 9 26.73 16.91 -22.98
N ALA A 10 25.42 16.76 -22.93
CA ALA A 10 24.62 16.16 -23.98
C ALA A 10 23.52 17.14 -24.40
N GLU A 11 23.50 17.49 -25.70
CA GLU A 11 22.40 18.27 -26.25
C GLU A 11 21.11 17.44 -26.25
N SER A 12 20.11 17.91 -25.52
CA SER A 12 18.77 17.33 -25.49
C SER A 12 17.79 18.32 -26.11
N THR A 13 17.00 17.87 -27.07
CA THR A 13 15.98 18.68 -27.71
C THR A 13 14.60 18.25 -27.20
N PHE A 14 13.75 19.22 -26.85
CA PHE A 14 12.39 19.00 -26.35
C PHE A 14 11.36 19.63 -27.32
N PRO A 15 11.24 19.11 -28.55
CA PRO A 15 10.44 19.73 -29.60
C PRO A 15 8.93 19.51 -29.43
N SER A 16 8.49 18.58 -28.59
CA SER A 16 7.08 18.28 -28.35
C SER A 16 6.61 18.74 -26.97
N SER A 17 5.30 18.81 -26.79
CA SER A 17 4.65 19.01 -25.49
C SER A 17 4.62 17.74 -24.62
N ASP A 18 5.34 16.69 -25.01
CA ASP A 18 5.45 15.47 -24.23
C ASP A 18 6.36 15.69 -23.00
N SER A 19 6.31 14.75 -22.06
CA SER A 19 7.19 14.78 -20.89
C SER A 19 8.67 14.86 -21.31
N TRP A 20 9.40 15.79 -20.70
CA TRP A 20 10.82 15.96 -20.98
C TRP A 20 11.61 14.77 -20.45
N VAL A 21 12.49 14.23 -21.31
CA VAL A 21 13.33 13.09 -21.00
C VAL A 21 14.78 13.45 -21.32
N ILE A 22 15.63 13.46 -20.30
CA ILE A 22 17.06 13.76 -20.44
C ILE A 22 17.79 12.44 -20.62
N LEU A 23 18.17 12.14 -21.85
CA LEU A 23 18.85 10.90 -22.25
C LEU A 23 19.86 11.21 -23.35
N SER A 24 20.95 10.43 -23.41
CA SER A 24 21.88 10.48 -24.52
C SER A 24 21.21 10.12 -25.86
N PRO A 25 21.78 10.50 -27.02
CA PRO A 25 21.21 10.16 -28.32
C PRO A 25 20.98 8.66 -28.54
N ILE A 26 21.87 7.81 -27.99
CA ILE A 26 21.76 6.35 -28.08
C ILE A 26 20.57 5.85 -27.25
N GLU A 27 20.43 6.30 -26.00
CA GLU A 27 19.31 5.94 -25.13
C GLU A 27 17.97 6.41 -25.69
N GLN A 28 17.91 7.61 -26.28
CA GLN A 28 16.71 8.09 -26.98
C GLN A 28 16.34 7.20 -28.18
N SER A 29 17.33 6.75 -28.95
CA SER A 29 17.12 5.84 -30.08
C SER A 29 16.58 4.49 -29.61
N ILE A 30 17.14 3.94 -28.52
CA ILE A 30 16.67 2.70 -27.90
C ILE A 30 15.24 2.85 -27.38
N LYS A 31 14.95 3.94 -26.64
CA LYS A 31 13.60 4.25 -26.15
C LYS A 31 12.57 4.27 -27.28
N ARG A 32 12.86 4.99 -28.38
CA ARG A 32 11.96 5.04 -29.55
C ARG A 32 11.71 3.66 -30.16
N LYS A 33 12.74 2.81 -30.24
CA LYS A 33 12.57 1.42 -30.74
C LYS A 33 11.68 0.58 -29.82
N ILE A 34 11.86 0.69 -28.51
CA ILE A 34 11.04 -0.03 -27.52
C ILE A 34 9.58 0.45 -27.58
N GLU A 35 9.36 1.76 -27.64
CA GLU A 35 8.02 2.35 -27.72
C GLU A 35 7.31 2.05 -29.03
N ALA A 36 8.03 1.91 -30.15
CA ALA A 36 7.45 1.53 -31.43
C ALA A 36 7.06 0.04 -31.49
N ALA A 37 7.77 -0.82 -30.75
CA ALA A 37 7.51 -2.27 -30.73
C ALA A 37 6.54 -2.70 -29.63
N GLY A 38 6.46 -1.97 -28.52
CA GLY A 38 5.68 -2.32 -27.33
C GLY A 38 4.40 -1.49 -27.15
N VAL A 39 3.49 -1.98 -26.33
CA VAL A 39 2.30 -1.24 -25.89
C VAL A 39 2.60 -0.56 -24.55
N PRO A 40 2.49 0.78 -24.44
CA PRO A 40 2.69 1.49 -23.18
C PRO A 40 1.75 0.97 -22.08
N LEU A 41 2.24 0.80 -20.85
CA LEU A 41 1.49 0.22 -19.74
C LEU A 41 0.13 0.90 -19.50
N LYS A 42 0.05 2.22 -19.71
CA LYS A 42 -1.19 3.00 -19.60
C LYS A 42 -2.30 2.59 -20.58
N ASN A 43 -1.95 1.90 -21.66
CA ASN A 43 -2.88 1.44 -22.70
C ASN A 43 -3.29 -0.03 -22.49
N TRP A 44 -2.74 -0.71 -21.48
CA TRP A 44 -3.19 -2.04 -21.12
C TRP A 44 -4.53 -1.94 -20.37
N ASP A 45 -5.38 -2.94 -20.56
CA ASP A 45 -6.65 -3.07 -19.82
C ASP A 45 -6.37 -3.57 -18.39
N ILE A 46 -5.69 -2.73 -17.60
CA ILE A 46 -5.34 -3.00 -16.21
C ILE A 46 -5.69 -1.81 -15.35
N GLN A 47 -6.11 -2.08 -14.12
CA GLN A 47 -6.34 -1.05 -13.11
C GLN A 47 -5.15 -0.99 -12.15
N ILE A 48 -4.43 0.14 -12.15
CA ILE A 48 -3.30 0.37 -11.24
C ILE A 48 -3.80 1.10 -10.00
N ASN A 49 -3.87 0.39 -8.89
CA ASN A 49 -4.30 0.91 -7.59
C ASN A 49 -3.10 1.11 -6.65
N TYR A 50 -3.27 1.93 -5.61
CA TYR A 50 -2.29 2.03 -4.53
C TYR A 50 -2.44 0.87 -3.54
N GLY A 51 -1.42 0.67 -2.70
CA GLY A 51 -1.55 -0.20 -1.52
C GLY A 51 -2.40 0.45 -0.41
N ILE A 52 -2.73 -0.35 0.61
CA ILE A 52 -3.41 0.16 1.82
C ILE A 52 -2.46 1.12 2.55
N LYS A 53 -2.93 2.36 2.78
CA LYS A 53 -2.18 3.38 3.51
C LYS A 53 -2.61 3.38 4.96
N THR A 54 -1.67 3.07 5.86
CA THR A 54 -1.91 3.05 7.30
C THR A 54 -1.70 4.40 7.96
N GLY A 55 -0.91 5.31 7.40
CA GLY A 55 -0.54 6.58 8.05
C GLY A 55 0.32 6.45 9.33
N TYR A 56 0.44 5.25 9.92
CA TYR A 56 1.33 4.94 11.04
C TYR A 56 1.52 3.42 11.16
N ASN A 57 2.60 2.89 10.57
CA ASN A 57 2.77 1.44 10.43
C ASN A 57 2.87 0.69 11.76
N GLU A 58 3.49 1.27 12.80
CA GLU A 58 3.76 0.56 14.07
C GLU A 58 2.49 0.12 14.81
N ALA A 59 1.39 0.87 14.67
CA ALA A 59 0.12 0.50 15.31
C ALA A 59 -0.66 -0.55 14.50
N PHE A 60 -0.62 -0.46 13.16
CA PHE A 60 -1.50 -1.23 12.28
C PHE A 60 -0.82 -2.44 11.63
N ILE A 61 0.51 -2.48 11.56
CA ILE A 61 1.27 -3.62 11.05
C ILE A 61 1.95 -4.30 12.23
N ILE A 62 1.49 -5.50 12.54
CA ILE A 62 1.89 -6.28 13.71
C ILE A 62 2.61 -7.56 13.31
N THR A 63 3.40 -8.11 14.23
CA THR A 63 4.05 -9.41 14.06
C THR A 63 3.08 -10.55 14.35
N THR A 64 3.50 -11.78 14.06
CA THR A 64 2.74 -12.99 14.41
C THR A 64 2.50 -13.07 15.92
N GLU A 65 3.52 -12.78 16.73
CA GLU A 65 3.44 -12.85 18.19
C GLU A 65 2.40 -11.85 18.72
N LYS A 66 2.43 -10.61 18.21
CA LYS A 66 1.47 -9.58 18.62
C LYS A 66 0.04 -9.91 18.15
N ARG A 67 -0.12 -10.53 16.97
CA ARG A 67 -1.42 -11.05 16.52
C ARG A 67 -1.97 -12.08 17.51
N ASP A 68 -1.14 -13.03 17.91
CA ASP A 68 -1.57 -14.10 18.83
C ASP A 68 -1.91 -13.54 20.21
N GLU A 69 -1.13 -12.56 20.72
CA GLU A 69 -1.45 -11.83 21.95
C GLU A 69 -2.83 -11.15 21.89
N ILE A 70 -3.15 -10.47 20.79
CA ILE A 70 -4.45 -9.81 20.60
C ILE A 70 -5.59 -10.84 20.56
N LEU A 71 -5.38 -11.97 19.87
CA LEU A 71 -6.39 -13.04 19.77
C LEU A 71 -6.65 -13.73 21.12
N VAL A 72 -5.62 -13.87 21.96
CA VAL A 72 -5.77 -14.41 23.33
C VAL A 72 -6.45 -13.41 24.26
N ALA A 73 -6.26 -12.11 24.04
CA ALA A 73 -6.89 -11.06 24.83
C ALA A 73 -8.37 -10.80 24.50
N CYS A 74 -8.92 -11.45 23.47
CA CYS A 74 -10.34 -11.35 23.13
C CYS A 74 -11.22 -11.87 24.29
N ALA A 75 -12.34 -11.19 24.55
CA ALA A 75 -13.22 -11.49 25.66
C ALA A 75 -13.97 -12.82 25.48
N ASP A 76 -14.34 -13.14 24.24
CA ASP A 76 -15.07 -14.34 23.88
C ASP A 76 -14.63 -14.89 22.50
N GLU A 77 -15.12 -16.08 22.18
CA GLU A 77 -14.78 -16.78 20.94
C GLU A 77 -15.38 -16.09 19.70
N ASP A 78 -16.45 -15.31 19.85
CA ASP A 78 -17.09 -14.59 18.75
C ASP A 78 -16.31 -13.31 18.39
N GLU A 79 -15.80 -12.56 19.38
CA GLU A 79 -14.80 -11.51 19.20
C GLU A 79 -13.54 -12.09 18.57
N ARG A 80 -13.04 -13.22 19.08
CA ARG A 80 -11.82 -13.84 18.55
C ARG A 80 -11.94 -14.17 17.06
N LYS A 81 -13.04 -14.79 16.65
CA LYS A 81 -13.32 -15.10 15.22
C LYS A 81 -13.42 -13.85 14.36
N ARG A 82 -14.10 -12.81 14.85
CA ARG A 82 -14.21 -11.52 14.13
C ARG A 82 -12.84 -10.84 14.02
N THR A 83 -12.05 -10.83 15.09
CA THR A 83 -10.70 -10.26 15.14
C THR A 83 -9.74 -11.00 14.23
N ASP A 84 -9.79 -12.34 14.18
CA ASP A 84 -8.97 -13.13 13.25
C ASP A 84 -9.28 -12.80 11.78
N ALA A 85 -10.55 -12.60 11.44
CA ALA A 85 -10.95 -12.17 10.09
C ALA A 85 -10.52 -10.71 9.75
N LEU A 86 -10.39 -9.86 10.77
CA LEU A 86 -9.95 -8.46 10.66
C LEU A 86 -8.44 -8.35 10.40
N ILE A 87 -7.64 -9.23 11.03
CA ILE A 87 -6.18 -9.22 10.96
C ILE A 87 -5.74 -10.07 9.77
N ARG A 88 -5.20 -9.44 8.72
CA ARG A 88 -4.85 -10.13 7.46
C ARG A 88 -3.35 -10.09 7.19
N PRO A 89 -2.75 -11.14 6.60
CA PRO A 89 -1.35 -11.10 6.20
C PRO A 89 -1.10 -9.95 5.21
N ILE A 90 0.05 -9.29 5.33
CA ILE A 90 0.41 -8.15 4.49
C ILE A 90 1.75 -8.36 3.80
N LEU A 91 1.81 -7.98 2.52
CA LEU A 91 3.05 -7.80 1.77
C LEU A 91 3.31 -6.31 1.59
N ARG A 92 4.53 -5.88 1.89
CA ARG A 92 4.97 -4.50 1.67
C ARG A 92 5.88 -4.44 0.47
N GLY A 93 6.10 -3.24 -0.07
CA GLY A 93 6.98 -3.04 -1.23
C GLY A 93 8.38 -3.64 -1.06
N ARG A 94 8.94 -3.63 0.16
CA ARG A 94 10.27 -4.20 0.44
C ARG A 94 10.30 -5.74 0.44
N ASP A 95 9.14 -6.36 0.63
CA ASP A 95 8.96 -7.80 0.66
C ASP A 95 8.80 -8.35 -0.79
N ILE A 96 8.55 -7.49 -1.79
CA ILE A 96 8.45 -7.87 -3.21
C ILE A 96 9.83 -7.90 -3.86
N LYS A 97 10.14 -9.00 -4.57
CA LYS A 97 11.36 -9.21 -5.37
C LYS A 97 11.00 -9.36 -6.85
N ARG A 98 12.01 -9.31 -7.73
CA ARG A 98 11.84 -9.34 -9.20
C ARG A 98 10.97 -10.50 -9.71
N TYR A 99 11.03 -11.66 -9.06
CA TYR A 99 10.31 -12.88 -9.49
C TYR A 99 9.63 -13.61 -8.32
N GLY A 100 9.33 -12.91 -7.23
CA GLY A 100 8.74 -13.53 -6.05
C GLY A 100 8.52 -12.54 -4.93
N TYR A 101 8.15 -13.06 -3.77
CA TYR A 101 8.04 -12.28 -2.55
C TYR A 101 8.70 -13.03 -1.39
N GLU A 102 9.08 -12.27 -0.38
CA GLU A 102 9.59 -12.78 0.88
C GLU A 102 8.45 -12.72 1.90
N ASP A 103 8.11 -13.84 2.53
CA ASP A 103 7.12 -13.81 3.61
C ASP A 103 7.75 -13.14 4.84
N SER A 104 7.15 -12.03 5.27
CA SER A 104 7.63 -11.27 6.42
C SER A 104 6.96 -11.67 7.73
N HIS A 105 5.98 -12.58 7.69
CA HIS A 105 5.19 -13.00 8.85
C HIS A 105 4.56 -11.82 9.60
N LEU A 106 4.14 -10.81 8.82
CA LEU A 106 3.47 -9.61 9.31
C LEU A 106 2.01 -9.59 8.90
N TYR A 107 1.24 -8.93 9.75
CA TYR A 107 -0.19 -8.81 9.60
C TYR A 107 -0.62 -7.35 9.69
N LEU A 108 -1.64 -7.00 8.92
CA LEU A 108 -2.33 -5.74 8.96
C LEU A 108 -3.60 -5.88 9.80
N ILE A 109 -3.75 -5.03 10.81
CA ILE A 109 -5.03 -4.77 11.46
C ILE A 109 -5.87 -3.91 10.49
N ASN A 110 -6.76 -4.55 9.73
CA ASN A 110 -7.50 -3.88 8.66
C ASN A 110 -8.79 -3.22 9.15
N THR A 111 -8.69 -2.25 10.07
CA THR A 111 -9.81 -1.41 10.53
C THR A 111 -10.28 -0.44 9.43
N HIS A 112 -10.77 -0.98 8.32
CA HIS A 112 -11.12 -0.19 7.15
C HIS A 112 -12.27 0.79 7.39
N ASN A 113 -12.30 1.89 6.62
CA ASN A 113 -13.39 2.86 6.63
C ASN A 113 -14.61 2.43 5.79
N GLY A 114 -14.63 1.18 5.33
CA GLY A 114 -15.68 0.66 4.46
C GLY A 114 -15.60 1.24 3.04
N ILE A 115 -16.63 0.93 2.25
CA ILE A 115 -16.84 1.45 0.90
C ILE A 115 -18.24 2.04 0.87
N LYS A 116 -18.34 3.34 0.56
CA LYS A 116 -19.62 4.07 0.56
C LYS A 116 -20.69 3.32 -0.25
N GLY A 117 -21.78 2.95 0.43
CA GLY A 117 -22.93 2.27 -0.18
C GLY A 117 -22.75 0.77 -0.47
N LYS A 118 -21.63 0.16 -0.08
CA LYS A 118 -21.38 -1.29 -0.28
C LYS A 118 -20.96 -2.01 0.99
N LEU A 119 -20.05 -1.41 1.76
CA LEU A 119 -19.44 -2.02 2.93
C LEU A 119 -19.38 -0.99 4.04
N GLU A 120 -19.89 -1.35 5.20
CA GLU A 120 -19.81 -0.49 6.37
C GLU A 120 -18.37 -0.37 6.88
N ARG A 121 -18.06 0.73 7.58
CA ARG A 121 -16.78 0.87 8.26
C ARG A 121 -16.69 -0.12 9.41
N ILE A 122 -15.47 -0.45 9.80
CA ILE A 122 -15.25 -1.18 11.06
C ILE A 122 -15.59 -0.25 12.23
N HIS A 123 -16.49 -0.70 13.09
CA HIS A 123 -16.75 -0.10 14.40
C HIS A 123 -15.79 -0.73 15.39
N ILE A 124 -14.85 0.06 15.91
CA ILE A 124 -13.77 -0.46 16.76
C ILE A 124 -14.30 -0.97 18.11
N GLU A 125 -15.49 -0.51 18.50
CA GLU A 125 -16.23 -0.90 19.69
C GLU A 125 -16.60 -2.39 19.68
N ASP A 126 -16.72 -2.98 18.49
CA ASP A 126 -16.97 -4.41 18.31
C ASP A 126 -15.73 -5.28 18.54
N TYR A 127 -14.55 -4.66 18.67
CA TYR A 127 -13.24 -5.31 18.81
C TYR A 127 -12.44 -4.77 20.01
N PRO A 128 -12.91 -4.98 21.27
CA PRO A 128 -12.24 -4.51 22.47
C PRO A 128 -10.73 -4.80 22.54
N ALA A 129 -10.29 -6.01 22.18
CA ALA A 129 -8.87 -6.39 22.23
C ALA A 129 -8.02 -5.59 21.24
N VAL A 130 -8.53 -5.40 20.02
CA VAL A 130 -7.87 -4.58 18.98
C VAL A 130 -7.85 -3.11 19.39
N LYS A 131 -8.95 -2.62 19.97
CA LYS A 131 -9.05 -1.26 20.49
C LYS A 131 -7.98 -1.01 21.57
N ALA A 132 -7.85 -1.92 22.52
CA ALA A 132 -6.86 -1.83 23.60
C ALA A 132 -5.42 -1.81 23.06
N HIS A 133 -5.13 -2.55 21.98
CA HIS A 133 -3.84 -2.45 21.29
C HIS A 133 -3.65 -1.08 20.63
N LEU A 134 -4.62 -0.59 19.87
CA LEU A 134 -4.53 0.70 19.18
C LEU A 134 -4.49 1.90 20.14
N ASP A 135 -5.15 1.81 21.29
CA ASP A 135 -5.15 2.83 22.34
C ASP A 135 -3.74 3.10 22.89
N GLN A 136 -2.83 2.12 22.86
CA GLN A 136 -1.42 2.31 23.23
C GLN A 136 -0.68 3.31 22.32
N TYR A 137 -1.21 3.53 21.11
CA TYR A 137 -0.66 4.44 20.12
C TYR A 137 -1.53 5.69 19.93
N TRP A 138 -2.47 5.98 20.84
CA TRP A 138 -3.47 7.03 20.71
C TRP A 138 -2.90 8.40 20.30
N ASP A 139 -1.81 8.83 20.96
CA ASP A 139 -1.15 10.12 20.69
C ASP A 139 -0.69 10.26 19.24
N LYS A 140 -0.33 9.14 18.61
CA LYS A 140 0.13 9.08 17.21
C LYS A 140 -1.04 8.89 16.25
N ILE A 141 -1.97 7.97 16.54
CA ILE A 141 -3.04 7.63 15.59
C ILE A 141 -4.12 8.71 15.49
N SER A 142 -4.38 9.45 16.58
CA SER A 142 -5.33 10.56 16.64
C SER A 142 -4.94 11.73 15.73
N THR A 143 -3.64 12.03 15.63
CA THR A 143 -3.10 13.15 14.88
C THR A 143 -2.75 12.82 13.42
N ARG A 144 -2.93 11.56 12.97
CA ARG A 144 -2.66 11.16 11.58
C ARG A 144 -3.48 11.98 10.58
N ALA A 145 -2.83 12.37 9.48
CA ALA A 145 -3.50 12.95 8.32
C ALA A 145 -4.26 11.87 7.51
N ASP A 146 -3.66 10.69 7.34
CA ASP A 146 -4.25 9.56 6.61
C ASP A 146 -5.08 8.67 7.56
N LYS A 147 -6.31 9.10 7.87
CA LYS A 147 -7.29 8.33 8.65
C LYS A 147 -8.68 8.32 8.00
N GLY A 148 -9.53 7.40 8.46
CA GLY A 148 -10.95 7.34 8.11
C GLY A 148 -11.80 8.25 8.98
N ASP A 149 -13.04 7.83 9.22
CA ASP A 149 -14.04 8.56 10.01
C ASP A 149 -13.60 8.71 11.48
N THR A 150 -12.85 7.72 12.00
CA THR A 150 -12.25 7.75 13.33
C THR A 150 -10.73 7.60 13.27
N PRO A 151 -9.99 8.01 14.33
CA PRO A 151 -8.56 7.71 14.47
C PRO A 151 -8.19 6.23 14.32
N PHE A 152 -9.09 5.32 14.67
CA PHE A 152 -8.88 3.88 14.58
C PHE A 152 -9.05 3.37 13.15
N ASN A 153 -9.82 4.07 12.31
CA ASN A 153 -10.06 3.64 10.95
C ASN A 153 -8.89 4.02 10.03
N LEU A 154 -8.53 3.10 9.16
CA LEU A 154 -7.65 3.35 8.03
C LEU A 154 -8.32 4.31 7.05
N ARG A 155 -7.51 4.98 6.21
CA ARG A 155 -8.03 5.85 5.15
C ARG A 155 -8.97 5.07 4.21
N ASN A 156 -9.95 5.77 3.67
CA ASN A 156 -10.88 5.22 2.66
C ASN A 156 -10.13 4.59 1.47
N CYS A 157 -10.53 3.36 1.10
CA CYS A 157 -9.99 2.57 0.01
C CYS A 157 -11.13 2.06 -0.88
N ALA A 158 -11.34 2.70 -2.03
CA ALA A 158 -12.46 2.40 -2.93
C ALA A 158 -12.41 1.00 -3.57
N TYR A 159 -11.24 0.39 -3.61
CA TYR A 159 -10.97 -0.94 -4.18
C TYR A 159 -10.67 -1.98 -3.09
N LEU A 160 -11.18 -1.79 -1.87
CA LEU A 160 -10.92 -2.72 -0.77
C LEU A 160 -11.34 -4.16 -1.10
N ASP A 161 -12.44 -4.33 -1.84
CA ASP A 161 -12.94 -5.65 -2.25
C ASP A 161 -11.98 -6.40 -3.18
N ASP A 162 -11.15 -5.68 -3.95
CA ASP A 162 -10.15 -6.28 -4.84
C ASP A 162 -9.09 -7.06 -4.06
N PHE A 163 -8.88 -6.74 -2.78
CA PHE A 163 -7.97 -7.50 -1.93
C PHE A 163 -8.48 -8.92 -1.65
N SER A 164 -9.78 -9.16 -1.74
CA SER A 164 -10.39 -10.48 -1.53
C SER A 164 -10.54 -11.31 -2.81
N LYS A 165 -10.30 -10.72 -3.99
CA LYS A 165 -10.33 -11.46 -5.27
C LYS A 165 -9.13 -12.41 -5.39
N PRO A 166 -9.28 -13.53 -6.13
CA PRO A 166 -8.16 -14.41 -6.49
C PRO A 166 -7.01 -13.60 -7.09
N LYS A 167 -5.78 -13.89 -6.65
CA LYS A 167 -4.56 -13.16 -7.09
C LYS A 167 -3.96 -13.69 -8.39
N ILE A 168 -4.41 -14.87 -8.81
CA ILE A 168 -4.06 -15.50 -10.06
C ILE A 168 -5.39 -15.88 -10.70
N ALA A 169 -5.57 -15.46 -11.96
CA ALA A 169 -6.67 -15.88 -12.82
C ALA A 169 -6.17 -16.98 -13.77
#